data_AF-A0A0E9N676-F1
#
_entry.id   AF-A0A0E9N676-F1
#
_cell.length_a   1.000
_cell.length_b   1.000
_cell.length_c   1.000
_cell.angle_alpha   90.00
_cell.angle_beta   90.00
_cell.angle_gamma   90.00
#
_symmetry.space_group_name_H-M   'P 1'
#
loop_
_entity.id
_entity.type
_entity.pdbx_description
1 polymer ?
#
loop_
_entity_poly.entity_id
_entity_poly.type
_entity_poly.pdbx_seq_one_letter_code
_entity_poly.pdbx_strand_id
1 'polypeptide(L)'
;MMKTAGSRRDHLHNGRYADERHLQKFQSLEDLPFHEPIKATTKFYNGKINYGLLVRFLRGQTGNDWDAVYSEIISRIPTKLLAYKEMVFWFVADQVEMIDGRPWNKRTQQFIWTEGKIDQVHYTRIKQNPEFKEFYVDPQSNKLIRIPQLSRSKHYK
;
A
#
# COMPACT_ATOMS: atom_id res chain seq x y z
N MET A 1 58.20 12.13 24.96
CA MET A 1 57.60 13.05 25.95
C MET A 1 56.65 13.99 25.20
N MET A 2 55.33 13.89 25.45
CA MET A 2 54.24 14.88 25.22
C MET A 2 54.10 15.56 23.83
N LYS A 3 52.93 15.68 23.16
CA LYS A 3 51.57 16.00 23.62
C LYS A 3 50.46 15.50 22.67
N THR A 4 49.35 15.17 23.29
CA THR A 4 47.97 15.02 22.79
C THR A 4 47.46 16.27 22.06
N ALA A 5 46.82 16.08 20.90
CA ALA A 5 45.86 17.01 20.29
C ALA A 5 44.87 16.12 19.53
N GLY A 6 43.55 16.13 19.76
CA GLY A 6 42.67 17.14 20.28
C GLY A 6 41.39 16.95 19.48
N SER A 7 40.56 15.98 19.90
CA SER A 7 39.28 15.68 19.25
C SER A 7 38.36 16.89 19.40
N ARG A 8 38.28 17.71 18.35
CA ARG A 8 37.24 18.74 18.22
C ARG A 8 35.93 18.04 17.91
N ARG A 9 35.23 17.63 18.97
CA ARG A 9 33.79 17.41 18.93
C ARG A 9 33.15 18.78 18.75
N ASP A 10 32.96 19.17 17.49
CA ASP A 10 32.19 20.36 17.17
C ASP A 10 30.78 20.17 17.72
N HIS A 11 30.27 21.21 18.36
CA HIS A 11 29.13 21.15 19.24
C HIS A 11 27.88 20.65 18.49
N LEU A 12 27.39 19.46 18.86
CA LEU A 12 26.01 19.08 18.57
C LEU A 12 25.12 20.07 19.31
N HIS A 13 24.64 21.07 18.57
CA HIS A 13 23.66 22.02 19.06
C HIS A 13 22.40 21.21 19.41
N ASN A 14 22.22 20.93 20.70
CA ASN A 14 20.97 20.40 21.26
C ASN A 14 19.94 21.56 21.27
N GLY A 15 19.56 22.02 20.08
CA GLY A 15 18.32 22.75 19.89
C GLY A 15 17.20 21.83 20.32
N ARG A 16 16.45 22.23 21.34
CA ARG A 16 15.30 21.47 21.81
C ARG A 16 14.32 21.38 20.65
N TYR A 17 14.22 20.21 20.03
CA TYR A 17 13.24 19.90 18.98
C TYR A 17 11.80 20.30 19.39
N ALA A 18 11.54 20.41 20.69
CA ALA A 18 10.28 20.91 21.24
C ALA A 18 10.04 22.41 21.01
N ASP A 19 11.08 23.23 21.05
CA ASP A 19 10.99 24.70 20.98
C ASP A 19 10.90 25.20 19.52
N GLU A 20 11.43 24.48 18.54
CA GLU A 20 11.41 24.94 17.13
C GLU A 20 10.12 24.57 16.36
N ARG A 21 9.28 23.69 16.91
CA ARG A 21 8.04 23.23 16.23
C ARG A 21 7.01 24.33 15.96
N HIS A 22 7.03 25.41 16.73
CA HIS A 22 6.10 26.52 16.52
C HIS A 22 6.58 27.50 15.44
N LEU A 23 7.88 27.52 15.12
CA LEU A 23 8.45 28.36 14.06
C LEU A 23 8.21 27.80 12.66
N GLN A 24 7.98 26.49 12.52
CA GLN A 24 7.70 25.85 11.23
C GLN A 24 6.24 25.98 10.74
N LYS A 25 5.38 26.73 11.45
CA LYS A 25 3.93 26.77 11.16
C LYS A 25 3.49 27.82 10.13
N PHE A 26 4.42 28.59 9.56
CA PHE A 26 4.11 29.50 8.45
C PHE A 26 5.01 29.17 7.25
N GLN A 27 4.66 28.11 6.53
CA GLN A 27 4.99 28.04 5.11
C GLN A 27 3.82 28.64 4.35
N SER A 28 4.05 29.80 3.73
CA SER A 28 3.19 30.40 2.72
C SER A 28 2.85 29.33 1.67
N LEU A 29 1.56 29.09 1.42
CA LEU A 29 1.11 28.18 0.36
C LEU A 29 1.66 28.57 -1.03
N GLU A 30 2.07 29.83 -1.18
CA GLU A 30 2.63 30.41 -2.39
C GLU A 30 4.13 30.09 -2.59
N ASP A 31 4.87 29.71 -1.53
CA ASP A 31 6.31 29.42 -1.58
C ASP A 31 6.64 27.92 -1.65
N LEU A 32 5.63 27.07 -1.90
CA LEU A 32 5.87 25.64 -2.08
C LEU A 32 6.58 25.40 -3.42
N PRO A 33 7.66 24.61 -3.46
CA PRO A 33 8.34 24.28 -4.70
C PRO A 33 7.38 23.53 -5.64
N PHE A 34 7.22 24.03 -6.87
CA PHE A 34 6.30 23.47 -7.87
C PHE A 34 6.59 22.01 -8.24
N HIS A 35 7.82 21.54 -8.07
CA HIS A 35 8.23 20.17 -8.36
C HIS A 35 9.24 19.64 -7.34
N GLU A 36 8.82 18.71 -6.50
CA GLU A 36 9.76 17.85 -5.76
C GLU A 36 10.25 16.71 -6.67
N PRO A 37 11.57 16.47 -6.78
CA PRO A 37 12.08 15.32 -7.51
C PRO A 37 11.71 14.01 -6.81
N ILE A 38 11.06 13.16 -7.58
CA ILE A 38 10.43 11.89 -7.22
C ILE A 38 11.46 10.90 -6.67
N LYS A 39 11.61 10.78 -5.34
CA LYS A 39 12.50 9.77 -4.74
C LYS A 39 11.91 8.35 -4.63
N ALA A 40 10.63 8.14 -4.97
CA ALA A 40 10.06 6.81 -5.11
C ALA A 40 8.72 6.85 -5.85
N THR A 41 8.54 5.99 -6.85
CA THR A 41 7.26 5.73 -7.54
C THR A 41 6.15 5.28 -6.58
N THR A 42 6.50 4.70 -5.43
CA THR A 42 5.57 4.31 -4.36
C THR A 42 5.10 5.47 -3.50
N LYS A 43 5.80 6.62 -3.50
CA LYS A 43 5.40 7.84 -2.79
C LYS A 43 4.56 8.78 -3.66
N PHE A 44 4.38 8.47 -4.94
CA PHE A 44 3.77 9.36 -5.93
C PHE A 44 2.25 9.56 -5.80
N TYR A 45 1.63 9.00 -4.75
CA TYR A 45 0.20 9.15 -4.50
C TYR A 45 -0.17 9.88 -3.20
N ASN A 46 0.68 10.81 -2.79
CA ASN A 46 0.37 12.17 -2.31
C ASN A 46 -1.08 12.46 -1.80
N GLY A 47 -1.55 11.85 -0.70
CA GLY A 47 -2.65 12.34 0.16
C GLY A 47 -4.07 12.49 -0.40
N LYS A 48 -4.29 12.34 -1.71
CA LYS A 48 -5.57 12.67 -2.40
C LYS A 48 -6.61 11.55 -2.40
N ILE A 49 -6.20 10.30 -2.22
CA ILE A 49 -7.10 9.14 -2.13
C ILE A 49 -6.75 8.35 -0.87
N ASN A 50 -7.68 8.32 0.08
CA ASN A 50 -7.52 7.56 1.31
C ASN A 50 -7.87 6.08 1.06
N TYR A 51 -6.85 5.27 0.76
CA TYR A 51 -7.01 3.83 0.55
C TYR A 51 -7.50 3.09 1.80
N GLY A 52 -7.25 3.63 3.00
CA GLY A 52 -7.72 3.04 4.24
C GLY A 52 -9.24 2.97 4.32
N LEU A 53 -9.94 3.99 3.80
CA LEU A 53 -11.41 3.99 3.72
C LEU A 53 -11.92 2.96 2.69
N LEU A 54 -11.27 2.89 1.51
CA LEU A 54 -11.60 1.88 0.50
C LEU A 54 -11.43 0.47 1.04
N VAL A 55 -10.29 0.15 1.65
CA VAL A 55 -10.03 -1.17 2.21
C VAL A 55 -11.01 -1.49 3.34
N ARG A 56 -11.31 -0.54 4.23
CA ARG A 56 -12.34 -0.73 5.28
C ARG A 56 -13.72 -1.00 4.69
N PHE A 57 -14.10 -0.27 3.64
CA PHE A 57 -15.34 -0.51 2.92
C PHE A 57 -15.37 -1.92 2.33
N LEU A 58 -14.34 -2.32 1.60
CA LEU A 58 -14.22 -3.67 1.01
C LEU A 58 -14.33 -4.78 2.06
N ARG A 59 -13.71 -4.62 3.24
CA ARG A 59 -13.85 -5.58 4.36
C ARG A 59 -15.32 -5.76 4.77
N GLY A 60 -16.08 -4.67 4.82
CA GLY A 60 -17.51 -4.69 5.14
C GLY A 60 -18.41 -5.24 4.03
N GLN A 61 -17.89 -5.37 2.81
CA GLN A 61 -18.60 -5.88 1.63
C GLN A 61 -18.25 -7.33 1.27
N THR A 62 -17.51 -8.03 2.14
CA THR A 62 -17.14 -9.44 1.91
C THR A 62 -18.40 -10.30 1.81
N GLY A 63 -18.52 -11.09 0.74
CA GLY A 63 -19.67 -11.95 0.45
C GLY A 63 -20.77 -11.33 -0.41
N ASN A 64 -20.68 -10.02 -0.70
CA ASN A 64 -21.59 -9.34 -1.62
C ASN A 64 -21.11 -9.45 -3.07
N ASP A 65 -22.06 -9.25 -3.99
CA ASP A 65 -21.81 -9.27 -5.44
C ASP A 65 -20.85 -8.14 -5.85
N TRP A 66 -19.83 -8.48 -6.63
CA TRP A 66 -18.76 -7.56 -7.00
C TRP A 66 -19.24 -6.42 -7.89
N ASP A 67 -20.17 -6.65 -8.81
CA ASP A 67 -20.65 -5.59 -9.70
C ASP A 67 -21.43 -4.53 -8.92
N ALA A 68 -22.24 -4.97 -7.94
CA ALA A 68 -22.91 -4.07 -7.01
C ALA A 68 -21.89 -3.27 -6.18
N VAL A 69 -20.89 -3.94 -5.60
CA VAL A 69 -19.85 -3.28 -4.79
C VAL A 69 -19.02 -2.31 -5.63
N TYR A 70 -18.62 -2.69 -6.84
CA TYR A 70 -17.82 -1.87 -7.74
C TYR A 70 -18.60 -0.63 -8.20
N SER A 71 -19.87 -0.79 -8.59
CA SER A 71 -20.72 0.34 -8.96
C SER A 71 -20.90 1.35 -7.81
N GLU A 72 -21.00 0.87 -6.58
CA GLU A 72 -21.03 1.71 -5.38
C GLU A 72 -19.69 2.45 -5.15
N ILE A 73 -18.55 1.79 -5.38
CA ILE A 73 -17.24 2.46 -5.31
C ILE A 73 -17.18 3.58 -6.35
N ILE A 74 -17.56 3.30 -7.59
CA ILE A 74 -17.52 4.28 -8.69
C ILE A 74 -18.44 5.48 -8.40
N SER A 75 -19.65 5.25 -7.88
CA SER A 75 -20.60 6.33 -7.57
C SER A 75 -20.12 7.24 -6.42
N ARG A 76 -19.29 6.72 -5.51
CA ARG A 76 -18.70 7.46 -4.40
C ARG A 76 -17.43 8.25 -4.79
N ILE A 77 -16.78 7.91 -5.91
CA ILE A 77 -15.59 8.62 -6.38
C ILE A 77 -16.01 9.94 -7.06
N PRO A 78 -15.51 11.10 -6.61
CA PRO A 78 -15.77 12.36 -7.29
C PRO A 78 -15.30 12.30 -8.75
N THR A 79 -16.07 12.89 -9.67
CA THR A 79 -15.79 12.83 -11.13
C THR A 79 -14.37 13.26 -11.50
N LYS A 80 -13.82 14.27 -10.82
CA LYS A 80 -12.43 14.74 -11.00
C LYS A 80 -11.37 13.69 -10.68
N LEU A 81 -11.70 12.67 -9.90
CA LEU A 81 -10.83 11.58 -9.47
C LEU A 81 -11.18 10.24 -10.12
N LEU A 82 -12.18 10.19 -11.01
CA LEU A 82 -12.66 8.95 -11.63
C LEU A 82 -11.58 8.24 -12.46
N ALA A 83 -10.61 8.99 -12.99
CA ALA A 83 -9.44 8.45 -13.70
C ALA A 83 -8.62 7.45 -12.85
N TYR A 84 -8.80 7.48 -11.52
CA TYR A 84 -8.05 6.66 -10.58
C TYR A 84 -8.81 5.42 -10.09
N LYS A 85 -9.95 5.11 -10.70
CA LYS A 85 -10.76 3.93 -10.37
C LYS A 85 -9.98 2.61 -10.45
N GLU A 86 -8.95 2.54 -11.30
CA GLU A 86 -8.14 1.33 -11.48
C GLU A 86 -7.36 0.95 -10.20
N MET A 87 -7.21 1.87 -9.25
CA MET A 87 -6.57 1.60 -7.95
C MET A 87 -7.34 0.62 -7.09
N VAL A 88 -8.64 0.44 -7.33
CA VAL A 88 -9.43 -0.59 -6.68
C VAL A 88 -8.79 -1.97 -6.93
N PHE A 89 -8.27 -2.19 -8.14
CA PHE A 89 -7.64 -3.43 -8.55
C PHE A 89 -6.24 -3.65 -7.94
N TRP A 90 -5.70 -2.68 -7.19
CA TRP A 90 -4.50 -2.91 -6.38
C TRP A 90 -4.82 -3.81 -5.19
N PHE A 91 -6.02 -3.71 -4.64
CA PHE A 91 -6.47 -4.46 -3.46
C PHE A 91 -7.30 -5.69 -3.81
N VAL A 92 -8.03 -5.62 -4.92
CA VAL A 92 -8.95 -6.67 -5.39
C VAL A 92 -8.42 -7.29 -6.68
N ALA A 93 -8.35 -8.62 -6.75
CA ALA A 93 -8.24 -9.34 -8.03
C ALA A 93 -9.64 -9.59 -8.59
N ASP A 94 -10.02 -8.87 -9.64
CA ASP A 94 -11.35 -8.94 -10.27
C ASP A 94 -11.44 -10.05 -11.33
N GLN A 95 -10.32 -10.33 -12.01
CA GLN A 95 -10.25 -11.33 -13.07
C GLN A 95 -9.58 -12.60 -12.57
N VAL A 96 -10.33 -13.42 -11.84
CA VAL A 96 -9.81 -14.65 -11.22
C VAL A 96 -10.25 -15.87 -12.02
N GLU A 97 -9.42 -16.90 -12.02
CA GLU A 97 -9.74 -18.25 -12.46
C GLU A 97 -9.28 -19.24 -11.39
N MET A 98 -9.98 -20.37 -11.24
CA MET A 98 -9.57 -21.41 -10.30
C MET A 98 -8.77 -22.47 -11.05
N ILE A 99 -7.47 -22.55 -10.77
CA ILE A 99 -6.56 -23.58 -11.32
C ILE A 99 -6.13 -24.46 -10.15
N ASP A 100 -6.44 -25.75 -10.21
CA ASP A 100 -6.13 -26.73 -9.15
C ASP A 100 -6.59 -26.30 -7.75
N GLY A 101 -7.76 -25.65 -7.68
CA GLY A 101 -8.32 -25.12 -6.42
C GLY A 101 -7.64 -23.85 -5.90
N ARG A 102 -6.69 -23.27 -6.63
CA ARG A 102 -6.01 -22.02 -6.28
C ARG A 102 -6.48 -20.86 -7.16
N PRO A 103 -6.70 -19.67 -6.58
CA PRO A 103 -7.06 -18.50 -7.36
C PRO A 103 -5.87 -17.99 -8.18
N TRP A 104 -6.07 -17.86 -9.49
CA TRP A 104 -5.13 -17.31 -10.46
C TRP A 104 -5.65 -15.97 -10.97
N ASN A 105 -4.87 -14.90 -10.81
CA ASN A 105 -5.22 -13.59 -11.32
C ASN A 105 -4.80 -13.46 -12.80
N LYS A 106 -5.78 -13.40 -13.69
CA LYS A 106 -5.57 -13.28 -15.15
C LYS A 106 -4.92 -11.96 -15.54
N ARG A 107 -5.16 -10.88 -14.77
CA ARG A 107 -4.63 -9.53 -15.06
C ARG A 107 -3.12 -9.48 -14.85
N THR A 108 -2.63 -10.10 -13.78
CA THR A 108 -1.19 -10.12 -13.43
C THR A 108 -0.48 -11.38 -13.89
N GLN A 109 -1.22 -12.41 -14.29
CA GLN A 109 -0.72 -13.74 -14.64
C GLN A 109 0.07 -14.36 -13.48
N GLN A 110 -0.49 -14.29 -12.27
CA GLN A 110 0.11 -14.85 -11.06
C GLN A 110 -0.93 -15.54 -10.19
N PHE A 111 -0.51 -16.58 -9.46
CA PHE A 111 -1.33 -17.16 -8.39
C PHE A 111 -1.50 -16.16 -7.27
N ILE A 112 -2.68 -16.10 -6.67
CA ILE A 112 -2.92 -15.29 -5.48
C ILE A 112 -2.59 -16.16 -4.26
N TRP A 113 -1.77 -15.63 -3.36
CA TRP A 113 -1.45 -16.31 -2.12
C TRP A 113 -2.67 -16.38 -1.19
N THR A 114 -3.09 -17.59 -0.81
CA THR A 114 -4.23 -17.81 0.11
C THR A 114 -3.83 -18.44 1.44
N GLU A 115 -2.83 -19.32 1.45
CA GLU A 115 -2.37 -20.05 2.64
C GLU A 115 -0.93 -20.57 2.48
N GLY A 116 -0.31 -20.97 3.61
CA GLY A 116 1.02 -21.60 3.63
C GLY A 116 2.19 -20.68 3.98
N LYS A 117 3.40 -21.23 3.96
CA LYS A 117 4.63 -20.44 4.18
C LYS A 117 5.04 -19.77 2.88
N ILE A 118 5.51 -18.52 2.99
CA ILE A 118 6.03 -17.75 1.87
C ILE A 118 7.54 -17.89 1.92
N ASP A 119 8.12 -18.57 0.94
CA ASP A 119 9.56 -18.61 0.81
C ASP A 119 10.06 -17.26 0.29
N GLN A 120 11.15 -16.76 0.88
CA GLN A 120 11.82 -15.57 0.36
C GLN A 120 12.54 -15.96 -0.92
N VAL A 121 12.18 -15.33 -2.03
CA VAL A 121 12.76 -15.67 -3.34
C VAL A 121 13.57 -14.50 -3.87
N HIS A 122 14.69 -14.82 -4.52
CA HIS A 122 15.57 -13.84 -5.14
C HIS A 122 14.81 -12.97 -6.16
N TYR A 123 15.20 -11.70 -6.30
CA TYR A 123 14.42 -10.70 -7.07
C TYR A 123 14.17 -11.10 -8.53
N THR A 124 15.08 -11.89 -9.12
CA THR A 124 14.96 -12.41 -10.49
C THR A 124 13.84 -13.43 -10.69
N ARG A 125 13.29 -14.01 -9.60
CA ARG A 125 12.20 -15.00 -9.63
C ARG A 125 10.89 -14.47 -9.02
N ILE A 126 10.80 -13.19 -8.69
CA ILE A 126 9.60 -12.59 -8.05
C ILE A 126 8.31 -12.87 -8.86
N LYS A 127 8.39 -12.91 -10.19
CA LYS A 127 7.22 -13.20 -11.04
C LYS A 127 6.66 -14.61 -10.86
N GLN A 128 7.48 -15.54 -10.38
CA GLN A 128 7.06 -16.91 -10.08
C GLN A 128 6.40 -17.02 -8.70
N ASN A 129 6.52 -15.99 -7.86
CA ASN A 129 5.88 -15.98 -6.56
C ASN A 129 4.40 -15.66 -6.67
N PRO A 130 3.58 -16.25 -5.79
CA PRO A 130 2.23 -15.81 -5.59
C PRO A 130 2.17 -14.32 -5.24
N GLU A 131 1.22 -13.61 -5.84
CA GLU A 131 0.94 -12.22 -5.50
C GLU A 131 0.14 -12.11 -4.20
N PHE A 132 0.33 -11.00 -3.48
CA PHE A 132 -0.44 -10.67 -2.29
C PHE A 132 -1.61 -9.77 -2.66
N LYS A 133 -2.82 -10.27 -2.44
CA LYS A 133 -4.06 -9.49 -2.47
C LYS A 133 -4.77 -9.65 -1.14
N GLU A 134 -5.54 -8.64 -0.76
CA GLU A 134 -6.43 -8.78 0.40
C GLU A 134 -7.78 -9.37 -0.02
N PHE A 135 -8.18 -9.14 -1.27
CA PHE A 135 -9.45 -9.61 -1.81
C PHE A 135 -9.30 -10.18 -3.21
N TYR A 136 -10.21 -11.08 -3.56
CA TYR A 136 -10.41 -11.55 -4.92
C TYR A 136 -11.91 -11.75 -5.18
N VAL A 137 -12.33 -11.70 -6.43
CA VAL A 137 -13.70 -11.97 -6.83
C VAL A 137 -13.81 -13.46 -7.18
N ASP A 138 -14.72 -14.17 -6.53
CA ASP A 138 -14.96 -15.57 -6.85
C ASP A 138 -15.52 -15.71 -8.27
N PRO A 139 -14.83 -16.43 -9.19
CA PRO A 139 -15.30 -16.56 -10.56
C PRO A 139 -16.63 -17.31 -10.70
N GLN A 140 -17.04 -18.10 -9.70
CA GLN A 140 -18.31 -18.83 -9.74
C GLN A 140 -19.50 -18.01 -9.23
N SER A 141 -19.34 -17.36 -8.07
CA SER A 141 -20.44 -16.64 -7.43
C SER A 141 -20.45 -15.13 -7.67
N ASN A 142 -19.41 -14.57 -8.31
CA ASN A 142 -19.17 -13.12 -8.45
C ASN A 142 -19.05 -12.39 -7.10
N LYS A 143 -18.85 -13.11 -5.99
CA LYS A 143 -18.77 -12.50 -4.66
C LYS A 143 -17.37 -12.03 -4.34
N LEU A 144 -17.29 -10.91 -3.63
CA LEU A 144 -16.03 -10.42 -3.07
C LEU A 144 -15.58 -11.33 -1.91
N ILE A 145 -14.47 -12.04 -2.08
CA ILE A 145 -13.88 -12.89 -1.05
C ILE A 145 -12.67 -12.21 -0.44
N ARG A 146 -12.59 -12.23 0.89
CA ARG A 146 -11.41 -11.78 1.65
C ARG A 146 -10.46 -12.94 1.88
N ILE A 147 -9.18 -12.71 1.61
CA ILE A 147 -8.12 -13.69 1.86
C ILE A 147 -7.70 -13.60 3.34
N PRO A 148 -7.65 -14.73 4.07
CA PRO A 148 -7.14 -14.74 5.44
C PRO A 148 -5.68 -14.29 5.46
N GLN A 149 -5.39 -13.14 6.09
CA GLN A 149 -4.02 -12.75 6.34
C GLN A 149 -3.54 -13.43 7.61
N LEU A 150 -2.47 -14.24 7.51
CA LEU A 150 -1.73 -14.70 8.68
C LEU A 150 -1.27 -13.45 9.44
N SER A 151 -1.75 -13.28 10.68
CA SER A 151 -1.14 -12.29 11.56
C SER A 151 0.32 -12.69 11.69
N ARG A 152 1.23 -11.82 11.23
CA ARG A 152 2.64 -11.95 11.60
C ARG A 152 2.70 -11.68 13.09
N SER A 153 2.45 -12.71 13.89
CA SER A 153 2.85 -12.77 15.29
C SER A 153 4.31 -12.34 15.32
N LYS A 154 4.56 -11.19 15.95
CA LYS A 154 5.90 -10.65 16.16
C LYS A 154 6.64 -11.63 17.06
N HIS A 155 7.34 -12.60 16.49
CA HIS A 155 8.42 -13.28 17.18
C HIS A 155 9.60 -12.31 17.29
N TYR A 156 9.50 -11.36 18.21
CA TYR A 156 10.70 -10.82 18.85
C TYR A 156 11.23 -11.94 19.73
N LYS A 157 12.36 -12.53 19.31
CA LYS A 157 13.25 -13.23 20.21
C LYS A 157 14.14 -12.20 20.90
#